data_AF-A0A9X8VD78-F1
#
_entry.id   AF-A0A9X8VD78-F1
#
_cell.length_a   1.000
_cell.length_b   1.000
_cell.length_c   1.000
_cell.angle_alpha   90.00
_cell.angle_beta   90.00
_cell.angle_gamma   90.00
#
_symmetry.space_group_name_H-M   'P 1'
#
loop_
_entity.id
_entity.type
_entity.pdbx_description
1 polymer ?
#
loop_
_entity_poly.entity_id
_entity_poly.type
_entity_poly.pdbx_seq_one_letter_code
_entity_poly.pdbx_strand_id
1 'polypeptide(L)' 'MTFTPELARAQFSALSQQIDGKPAIFFDGPGGAQVSRGVLEKMTDYLGRYNANLGGHYFSSRVTGEVMGQARESVRALL' A
#
# COMPACT_ATOMS: atom_id res chain seq x y z
N MET A 1 8.90 -9.22 -20.57
CA MET A 1 8.66 -9.08 -19.13
C MET A 1 8.77 -10.44 -18.49
N THR A 2 9.52 -10.57 -17.40
CA THR A 2 9.61 -11.81 -16.64
C THR A 2 8.76 -11.64 -15.38
N PHE A 3 7.70 -12.45 -15.27
CA PHE A 3 6.83 -12.49 -14.10
C PHE A 3 6.96 -13.86 -13.44
N THR A 4 7.15 -13.88 -12.13
CA THR A 4 7.18 -15.11 -11.32
C THR A 4 6.15 -14.97 -10.19
N PRO A 5 5.13 -15.85 -10.13
CA PRO A 5 4.13 -15.83 -9.07
C PRO A 5 4.73 -15.84 -7.66
N GLU A 6 5.86 -16.51 -7.45
CA GLU A 6 6.52 -16.67 -6.16
C GLU A 6 7.02 -15.33 -5.62
N LEU A 7 7.67 -14.51 -6.47
CA LEU A 7 8.11 -13.16 -6.08
C LEU A 7 6.93 -12.22 -5.82
N ALA A 8 5.85 -12.34 -6.59
CA ALA A 8 4.63 -11.56 -6.35
C ALA A 8 3.99 -11.94 -5.01
N ARG A 9 3.79 -13.24 -4.75
CA ARG A 9 3.21 -13.74 -3.49
C ARG A 9 4.02 -13.33 -2.27
N ALA A 10 5.35 -13.31 -2.37
CA ALA A 10 6.23 -12.86 -1.30
C ALA A 10 6.02 -11.39 -0.88
N GLN A 11 5.32 -10.58 -1.67
CA GLN A 11 4.97 -9.20 -1.30
C GLN A 11 3.71 -9.10 -0.44
N PHE A 12 2.89 -10.14 -0.30
CA PHE A 12 1.60 -10.07 0.40
C PHE A 12 1.63 -10.92 1.68
N SER A 13 1.73 -10.26 2.83
CA SER A 13 1.75 -10.94 4.14
C SER A 13 0.46 -11.73 4.43
N ALA A 14 -0.67 -11.33 3.84
CA ALA A 14 -1.93 -12.08 3.96
C ALA A 14 -1.81 -13.53 3.47
N LEU A 15 -0.95 -13.80 2.47
CA LEU A 15 -0.81 -15.13 1.87
C LEU A 15 -0.05 -16.14 2.73
N SER A 16 0.57 -15.71 3.84
CA SER A 16 1.18 -16.62 4.82
C SER A 16 0.25 -16.97 5.98
N GLN A 17 -0.99 -16.46 5.99
CA GLN A 17 -1.96 -16.75 7.04
C GLN A 17 -2.43 -18.20 6.99
N GLN A 18 -2.84 -18.70 8.15
CA GLN A 18 -3.54 -19.97 8.29
C GLN A 18 -4.92 -19.74 8.89
N ILE A 19 -5.93 -20.43 8.34
CA ILE A 19 -7.30 -20.45 8.82
C ILE A 19 -7.61 -21.91 9.14
N ASP A 20 -7.99 -22.21 10.38
CA ASP A 20 -8.26 -23.58 10.87
C ASP A 20 -7.12 -24.57 10.57
N GLY A 21 -5.87 -24.11 10.72
CA GLY A 21 -4.66 -24.90 10.49
C GLY A 21 -4.35 -25.18 9.01
N LYS A 22 -5.05 -24.53 8.07
CA LYS A 22 -4.80 -24.64 6.62
C LYS A 22 -4.34 -23.31 6.04
N PRO A 23 -3.48 -23.29 5.01
CA PRO A 23 -3.11 -22.05 4.32
C PRO A 23 -4.33 -21.29 3.82
N ALA A 24 -4.37 -19.98 4.04
CA ALA A 24 -5.44 -19.12 3.53
C ALA A 24 -5.41 -19.07 1.99
N ILE A 25 -6.59 -19.16 1.37
CA ILE A 25 -6.76 -19.05 -0.08
C ILE A 25 -7.82 -17.99 -0.36
N PHE A 26 -7.39 -16.92 -1.03
CA PHE A 26 -8.23 -15.76 -1.34
C PHE A 26 -8.73 -15.85 -2.78
N PHE A 27 -9.97 -16.28 -2.97
CA PHE A 27 -10.69 -16.28 -4.26
C PHE A 27 -11.79 -15.21 -4.30
N ASP A 28 -11.60 -14.13 -3.57
CA ASP A 28 -12.55 -13.06 -3.33
C ASP A 28 -12.00 -11.68 -3.72
N GLY A 29 -11.03 -11.64 -4.65
CA GLY A 29 -10.39 -10.41 -5.13
C GLY A 29 -11.36 -9.25 -5.47
N PRO A 30 -12.53 -9.49 -6.10
CA PRO A 30 -13.52 -8.43 -6.35
C PRO A 30 -14.12 -7.80 -5.08
N GLY A 31 -14.12 -8.51 -3.95
CA GLY A 31 -14.55 -7.98 -2.64
C GLY A 31 -13.47 -7.15 -1.94
N GLY A 32 -12.22 -7.28 -2.37
CA GLY A 32 -11.08 -6.52 -1.85
C GLY A 32 -9.76 -7.24 -2.10
N ALA A 33 -8.79 -6.53 -2.68
CA ALA A 33 -7.45 -7.08 -2.86
C ALA A 33 -6.66 -7.05 -1.56
N GLN A 34 -5.86 -8.09 -1.31
CA GLN A 34 -4.86 -8.07 -0.25
C GLN A 34 -3.80 -7.00 -0.55
N VAL A 35 -3.27 -6.38 0.50
CA VAL A 35 -2.36 -5.24 0.39
C VAL A 35 -0.91 -5.71 0.42
N SER A 36 -0.09 -5.20 -0.50
CA SER A 36 1.34 -5.54 -0.53
C SER A 36 2.11 -4.86 0.60
N ARG A 37 3.23 -5.46 1.00
CA ARG A 37 4.13 -4.96 2.04
C ARG A 37 4.58 -3.53 1.76
N GLY A 38 4.93 -3.21 0.50
CA GLY A 38 5.34 -1.85 0.14
C GLY A 38 4.25 -0.80 0.38
N VAL A 39 2.98 -1.13 0.14
CA VAL A 39 1.86 -0.22 0.46
C VAL A 39 1.70 -0.08 1.96
N LEU A 40 1.75 -1.19 2.71
CA LEU A 40 1.66 -1.17 4.18
C LEU A 40 2.79 -0.33 4.80
N GLU A 41 4.03 -0.53 4.38
CA GLU A 41 5.19 0.23 4.84
C GLU A 41 5.03 1.72 4.58
N LYS A 42 4.63 2.12 3.36
CA LYS A 42 4.40 3.55 3.03
C LYS A 42 3.26 4.17 3.85
N MET A 43 2.19 3.41 4.08
CA MET A 43 1.07 3.84 4.94
C MET A 43 1.55 4.08 6.39
N THR A 44 2.23 3.10 6.99
CA THR A 44 2.77 3.20 8.35
C THR A 44 3.79 4.34 8.46
N ASP A 45 4.69 4.44 7.50
CA ASP A 45 5.73 5.47 7.44
C ASP A 45 5.16 6.89 7.41
N TYR A 46 4.09 7.10 6.63
CA TYR A 46 3.44 8.40 6.53
C TYR A 46 2.64 8.71 7.81
N LEU A 47 1.78 7.78 8.22
CA LEU A 47 0.91 7.99 9.38
C LEU A 47 1.70 8.17 10.68
N GLY A 48 2.81 7.44 10.84
CA GLY A 48 3.63 7.49 12.05
C GLY A 48 4.54 8.72 12.15
N ARG A 49 4.80 9.44 11.06
CA ARG A 49 5.79 10.55 11.05
C ARG A 49 5.26 11.89 10.58
N TYR A 50 4.30 11.90 9.65
CA TYR A 50 3.95 13.10 8.88
C TYR A 50 2.46 13.41 8.84
N ASN A 51 1.60 12.59 9.45
CA ASN A 51 0.15 12.78 9.39
C ASN A 51 -0.25 14.21 9.73
N ALA A 52 -0.89 14.89 8.77
CA ALA A 52 -1.34 16.26 8.91
C ALA A 52 -2.41 16.58 7.87
N ASN A 53 -3.22 17.61 8.16
CA ASN A 53 -4.10 18.22 7.17
C ASN A 53 -3.29 18.97 6.10
N LEU A 54 -3.84 19.02 4.89
CA LEU A 54 -3.32 19.85 3.80
C LEU A 54 -3.43 21.35 4.11
N GLY A 55 -2.52 22.15 3.54
CA GLY A 55 -2.58 23.62 3.61
C GLY A 55 -2.03 24.25 4.88
N GLY A 56 -1.57 23.46 5.86
CA GLY A 56 -0.87 23.98 7.03
C GLY A 56 0.55 24.45 6.72
N HIS A 57 1.08 25.36 7.54
CA HIS A 57 2.45 25.90 7.41
C HIS A 57 3.54 25.00 8.03
N TYR A 58 3.15 24.01 8.82
CA TYR A 58 4.08 23.10 9.50
C TYR A 58 4.74 22.11 8.53
N PHE A 59 5.89 21.57 8.93
CA PHE A 59 6.67 20.66 8.07
C PHE A 59 5.85 19.44 7.63
N SER A 60 5.04 18.85 8.53
CA SER A 60 4.21 17.68 8.24
C SER A 60 3.15 17.99 7.17
N SER A 61 2.48 19.14 7.25
CA SER A 61 1.51 19.59 6.22
C SER A 61 2.16 19.77 4.85
N ARG A 62 3.41 20.25 4.78
CA ARG A 62 4.16 20.35 3.51
C ARG A 62 4.43 18.97 2.91
N VAL A 63 4.91 18.03 3.73
CA VAL A 63 5.15 16.64 3.31
C VAL A 63 3.84 15.98 2.83
N THR A 64 2.72 16.17 3.53
CA THR A 64 1.41 15.68 3.07
C THR A 64 1.02 16.24 1.72
N GLY A 65 1.26 17.54 1.48
CA GLY A 65 1.01 18.18 0.20
C GLY A 65 1.83 17.56 -0.94
N GLU A 66 3.11 17.30 -0.68
CA GLU A 66 4.02 16.65 -1.64
C GLU A 66 3.59 15.22 -1.97
N VAL A 67 3.28 14.39 -0.95
CA VAL A 67 2.78 13.02 -1.13
C VAL A 67 1.50 13.02 -1.95
N MET A 68 0.57 13.94 -1.67
CA MET A 68 -0.67 14.03 -2.44
C MET A 68 -0.45 14.46 -3.90
N GLY A 69 0.51 15.35 -4.16
CA GLY A 69 0.91 15.72 -5.52
C GLY A 69 1.48 14.52 -6.27
N GLN A 70 2.42 13.81 -5.66
CA GLN A 70 3.03 12.62 -6.25
C GLN A 70 2.01 11.51 -6.54
N ALA A 71 1.06 11.29 -5.62
CA ALA A 71 -0.01 10.32 -5.83
C ALA A 71 -0.88 10.68 -7.05
N ARG A 72 -1.23 11.97 -7.20
CA ARG A 72 -2.00 12.45 -8.37
C ARG A 72 -1.26 12.25 -9.69
N GLU A 73 0.03 12.62 -9.75
CA GLU A 73 0.83 12.39 -10.96
C GLU A 73 1.02 10.90 -11.27
N SER A 74 1.17 10.06 -10.24
CA SER A 74 1.31 8.60 -10.44
C SER A 74 0.02 7.99 -11.01
N VAL A 75 -1.14 8.38 -10.50
CA VAL A 75 -2.44 7.92 -11.02
C VAL A 75 -2.68 8.47 -12.43
N ARG A 76 -2.30 9.73 -12.71
CA ARG A 76 -2.36 10.32 -14.05
C ARG A 76 -1.50 9.56 -15.06
N ALA A 77 -0.36 9.01 -14.66
CA ALA A 77 0.49 8.22 -15.56
C ALA A 77 -0.02 6.79 -15.76
N LEU A 78 -0.86 6.29 -14.85
CA LEU A 78 -1.42 4.93 -14.89
C LEU A 78 -2.65 4.81 -15.80
N LEU A 79 -3.44 5.87 -15.90
CA LEU A 79 -4.70 5.96 -16.65
C LEU A 79 -4.54 6.77 -17.94
#